data_AF-A0A5B0WA65-F1
#
_entry.id   AF-A0A5B0WA65-F1
#
_cell.length_a   1.000
_cell.length_b   1.000
_cell.length_c   1.000
_cell.angle_alpha   90.00
_cell.angle_beta   90.00
_cell.angle_gamma   90.00
#
_symmetry.space_group_name_H-M   'P 1'
#
loop_
_entity.id
_entity.type
_entity.pdbx_description
1 polymer ?
#
loop_
_entity_poly.entity_id
_entity_poly.type
_entity_poly.pdbx_seq_one_letter_code
_entity_poly.pdbx_strand_id
1 'polypeptide(L)'
;MERFRRVMSGCLSPKQTDTLQKVLTSITKQPWFDDSEHSRDILAERLAILIKMGIENAAHLQTVGVSWAVSDFVRNGARTGRVKPANNGRGIERLSITG
;
A
#
# COMPACT_ATOMS: atom_id res chain seq x y z
N MET A 1 -7.41 -8.37 10.91
CA MET A 1 -8.46 -7.56 11.61
C MET A 1 -8.08 -7.01 12.99
N GLU A 2 -7.27 -7.69 13.82
CA GLU A 2 -7.04 -7.28 15.23
C GLU A 2 -6.15 -6.04 15.41
N ARG A 3 -5.20 -5.82 14.50
CA ARG A 3 -4.36 -4.60 14.46
C ARG A 3 -5.17 -3.35 14.10
N PHE A 4 -5.98 -3.43 13.04
CA PHE A 4 -6.98 -2.42 12.69
C PHE A 4 -7.89 -2.05 13.88
N ARG A 5 -8.35 -3.05 14.64
CA ARG A 5 -9.16 -2.80 15.84
C ARG A 5 -8.41 -2.00 16.89
N ARG A 6 -7.10 -2.22 17.08
CA ARG A 6 -6.28 -1.42 18.01
C ARG A 6 -6.05 0.02 17.52
N VAL A 7 -5.85 0.22 16.21
CA VAL A 7 -5.73 1.56 15.61
C VAL A 7 -7.02 2.37 15.80
N MET A 8 -8.18 1.74 15.64
CA MET A 8 -9.48 2.37 15.85
C MET A 8 -9.86 2.53 17.34
N SER A 9 -9.56 1.55 18.20
CA SER A 9 -10.10 1.48 19.57
C SER A 9 -9.64 2.59 20.52
N GLY A 10 -8.58 3.33 20.20
CA GLY A 10 -8.01 4.31 21.12
C GLY A 10 -7.92 5.75 20.60
N CYS A 11 -8.27 6.03 19.34
CA CYS A 11 -7.87 7.29 18.71
C CYS A 11 -8.93 8.00 17.86
N LEU A 12 -10.03 7.33 17.50
CA LEU A 12 -11.04 7.91 16.61
C LEU A 12 -12.40 7.94 17.28
N SER A 13 -13.11 9.05 17.13
CA SER A 13 -14.52 9.17 17.53
C SER A 13 -15.38 8.17 16.74
N PRO A 14 -16.50 7.66 17.27
CA PRO A 14 -17.39 6.75 16.54
C PRO A 14 -17.80 7.26 15.15
N LYS A 15 -17.98 8.59 14.99
CA LYS A 15 -18.27 9.22 13.68
C LYS A 15 -17.08 9.11 12.71
N GLN A 16 -15.87 9.28 13.22
CA GLN A 16 -14.63 9.15 12.45
C GLN A 16 -14.39 7.70 12.04
N THR A 17 -14.67 6.76 12.92
CA THR A 17 -14.60 5.32 12.64
C THR A 17 -15.60 4.90 11.56
N ASP A 18 -16.85 5.40 11.61
CA ASP A 18 -17.84 5.17 10.55
C ASP A 18 -17.38 5.74 9.20
N THR A 19 -16.84 6.96 9.21
CA THR A 19 -16.30 7.62 8.00
C THR A 19 -15.15 6.81 7.40
N LEU A 20 -14.21 6.36 8.24
CA LEU A 20 -13.09 5.53 7.83
C LEU A 20 -13.56 4.20 7.22
N GLN A 21 -14.51 3.51 7.87
CA GLN A 21 -15.06 2.26 7.38
C GLN A 21 -15.77 2.42 6.04
N LYS A 22 -16.55 3.49 5.85
CA LYS A 22 -17.23 3.79 4.58
C LYS A 22 -16.23 4.03 3.45
N VAL A 23 -15.22 4.87 3.69
CA VAL A 23 -14.19 5.17 2.70
C VAL A 23 -13.40 3.91 2.34
N LEU A 24 -12.95 3.15 3.35
CA LEU A 24 -12.20 1.92 3.15
C LEU A 24 -13.02 0.92 2.32
N THR A 25 -14.27 0.68 2.70
CA THR A 25 -15.18 -0.23 1.97
C THR A 25 -15.42 0.22 0.53
N SER A 26 -15.51 1.54 0.29
CA SER A 26 -15.71 2.07 -1.06
C SER A 26 -14.51 1.81 -1.97
N ILE A 27 -13.28 1.93 -1.43
CA ILE A 27 -12.04 1.69 -2.16
C ILE A 27 -11.81 0.19 -2.37
N THR A 28 -12.00 -0.64 -1.33
CA THR A 28 -11.74 -2.08 -1.43
C THR A 28 -12.73 -2.83 -2.33
N LYS A 29 -13.92 -2.27 -2.56
CA LYS A 29 -14.90 -2.82 -3.51
C LYS A 29 -14.54 -2.56 -4.98
N GLN A 30 -13.52 -1.75 -5.26
CA GLN A 30 -13.14 -1.45 -6.63
C GLN A 30 -12.38 -2.62 -7.25
N PRO A 31 -12.63 -2.96 -8.53
CA PRO A 31 -12.04 -4.13 -9.19
C PRO A 31 -10.53 -4.01 -9.42
N TRP A 32 -9.98 -2.80 -9.34
CA TRP A 32 -8.56 -2.53 -9.49
C TRP A 32 -7.79 -2.58 -8.16
N PHE A 33 -8.50 -2.68 -7.03
CA PHE A 33 -7.88 -2.67 -5.71
C PHE A 33 -7.41 -4.08 -5.31
N ASP A 34 -6.25 -4.15 -4.70
CA ASP A 34 -5.72 -5.39 -4.13
C ASP A 34 -6.39 -5.69 -2.77
N ASP A 35 -7.35 -6.62 -2.72
CA ASP A 35 -8.11 -6.96 -1.50
C ASP A 35 -7.30 -7.77 -0.46
N SER A 36 -5.97 -7.86 -0.60
CA SER A 36 -5.14 -8.53 0.41
C SER A 36 -5.28 -7.85 1.77
N GLU A 37 -5.25 -8.64 2.86
CA GLU A 37 -5.34 -8.10 4.23
C GLU A 37 -4.26 -7.03 4.48
N HIS A 38 -3.07 -7.22 3.91
CA HIS A 38 -1.95 -6.28 4.01
C HIS A 38 -2.26 -4.90 3.39
N SER A 39 -2.77 -4.88 2.16
CA SER A 39 -3.12 -3.66 1.42
C SER A 39 -4.23 -2.88 2.13
N ARG A 40 -5.20 -3.60 2.71
CA ARG A 40 -6.29 -3.03 3.51
C ARG A 40 -5.80 -2.43 4.82
N ASP A 41 -4.91 -3.11 5.54
CA ASP A 41 -4.36 -2.64 6.82
C ASP A 41 -3.51 -1.37 6.62
N ILE A 42 -2.66 -1.33 5.59
CA ILE A 42 -1.86 -0.15 5.24
C ILE A 42 -2.76 1.04 4.87
N LEU A 43 -3.76 0.82 4.01
CA LEU A 43 -4.66 1.89 3.59
C LEU A 43 -5.45 2.44 4.79
N ALA A 44 -5.95 1.57 5.65
CA ALA A 44 -6.68 1.94 6.85
C ALA A 44 -5.82 2.75 7.84
N GLU A 45 -4.57 2.35 8.08
CA GLU A 45 -3.64 3.07 8.96
C GLU A 45 -3.40 4.50 8.45
N ARG A 46 -3.10 4.66 7.15
CA ARG A 46 -2.84 5.97 6.57
C ARG A 46 -4.07 6.88 6.60
N LEU A 47 -5.25 6.35 6.31
CA LEU A 47 -6.50 7.10 6.40
C LEU A 47 -6.82 7.50 7.85
N ALA A 48 -6.55 6.64 8.83
CA ALA A 48 -6.72 6.97 10.25
C ALA A 48 -5.81 8.13 10.68
N ILE A 49 -4.58 8.19 10.18
CA ILE A 49 -3.65 9.30 10.45
C ILE A 49 -4.20 10.62 9.87
N LEU A 50 -4.76 10.62 8.65
CA LEU A 50 -5.37 11.82 8.05
C LEU A 50 -6.54 12.34 8.88
N ILE A 51 -7.40 11.45 9.36
CA ILE A 51 -8.53 11.81 10.20
C ILE A 51 -8.05 12.42 11.52
N LYS A 52 -7.00 11.85 12.13
CA LYS A 52 -6.37 12.42 13.34
C LYS A 52 -5.74 13.80 13.10
N MET A 53 -5.32 14.10 11.88
CA MET A 53 -4.84 15.44 11.49
C MET A 53 -5.98 16.43 11.22
N GLY A 54 -7.25 16.03 11.37
CA GLY A 54 -8.43 16.88 11.16
C GLY A 54 -9.02 16.80 9.76
N ILE A 55 -8.56 15.88 8.90
CA ILE A 55 -9.14 15.66 7.57
C ILE A 55 -10.28 14.65 7.71
N GLU A 56 -11.47 15.16 8.00
CA GLU A 56 -12.66 14.32 8.26
C GLU A 56 -13.61 14.23 7.06
N ASN A 57 -13.36 14.99 5.99
CA ASN A 57 -14.21 14.95 4.80
C ASN A 57 -14.02 13.62 4.06
N ALA A 58 -15.09 12.83 3.99
CA ALA A 58 -15.12 11.53 3.34
C ALA A 58 -14.67 11.58 1.87
N ALA A 59 -15.06 12.62 1.11
CA ALA A 59 -14.67 12.76 -0.29
C ALA A 59 -13.16 12.97 -0.42
N HIS A 60 -12.57 13.81 0.43
CA HIS A 60 -11.12 14.03 0.43
C HIS A 60 -10.34 12.78 0.83
N LEU A 61 -10.80 12.08 1.87
CA LEU A 61 -10.22 10.82 2.32
C LEU A 61 -10.28 9.76 1.21
N GLN A 62 -11.38 9.70 0.48
CA GLN A 62 -11.54 8.79 -0.65
C GLN A 62 -10.59 9.15 -1.79
N THR A 63 -10.49 10.42 -2.19
CA THR A 63 -9.56 10.86 -3.24
C THR A 63 -8.12 10.50 -2.88
N VAL A 64 -7.68 10.83 -1.67
CA VAL A 64 -6.31 10.52 -1.21
C VAL A 64 -6.09 9.01 -1.12
N GLY A 65 -7.06 8.26 -0.60
CA GLY A 65 -7.01 6.81 -0.50
C GLY A 65 -6.88 6.12 -1.87
N VAL A 66 -7.65 6.58 -2.86
CA VAL A 66 -7.56 6.09 -4.25
C VAL A 66 -6.21 6.46 -4.86
N SER A 67 -5.74 7.70 -4.71
CA SER A 67 -4.43 8.12 -5.23
C SER A 67 -3.28 7.28 -4.66
N TRP A 68 -3.32 6.96 -3.36
CA TRP A 68 -2.33 6.07 -2.75
C TRP A 68 -2.44 4.64 -3.24
N ALA A 69 -3.64 4.07 -3.31
CA ALA A 69 -3.84 2.70 -3.76
C ALA A 69 -3.40 2.51 -5.21
N VAL A 70 -3.70 3.46 -6.09
CA VAL A 70 -3.22 3.45 -7.48
C VAL A 70 -1.70 3.61 -7.55
N SER A 71 -1.11 4.48 -6.74
CA SER A 71 0.36 4.65 -6.68
C SER A 71 1.07 3.40 -6.18
N ASP A 72 0.49 2.72 -5.20
CA ASP A 72 1.00 1.46 -4.65
C ASP A 72 0.88 0.32 -5.67
N PHE A 73 -0.25 0.24 -6.38
CA PHE A 73 -0.45 -0.67 -7.51
C PHE A 73 0.61 -0.47 -8.61
N VAL A 74 0.87 0.78 -9.03
CA VAL A 74 1.89 1.09 -10.04
C VAL A 74 3.29 0.70 -9.54
N ARG A 75 3.60 0.96 -8.26
CA ARG A 75 4.89 0.60 -7.65
C ARG A 75 5.07 -0.91 -7.51
N ASN A 76 4.01 -1.65 -7.18
CA ASN A 76 4.04 -3.11 -7.05
C ASN A 76 4.12 -3.79 -8.43
N GLY A 77 3.36 -3.28 -9.42
CA GLY A 77 3.47 -3.67 -10.83
C GLY A 77 4.87 -3.43 -11.41
N ALA A 78 5.51 -2.32 -11.06
CA ALA A 78 6.89 -2.03 -11.46
C ALA A 78 7.94 -2.93 -10.79
N ARG A 79 7.64 -3.54 -9.64
CA ARG A 79 8.53 -4.51 -8.97
C ARG A 79 8.48 -5.89 -9.60
N THR A 80 7.32 -6.36 -10.05
CA THR A 80 7.21 -7.63 -10.80
C THR A 80 7.85 -7.53 -12.21
N GLY A 81 7.88 -6.34 -12.81
CA GLY A 81 8.61 -6.08 -14.05
C GLY A 81 10.13 -5.93 -13.90
N ARG A 82 10.66 -5.76 -12.68
CA ARG A 82 12.09 -5.77 -12.39
C ARG A 82 12.53 -7.14 -11.89
N VAL A 83 12.41 -8.15 -12.75
CA VAL A 83 13.42 -9.20 -12.74
C VAL A 83 14.73 -8.50 -13.07
N LYS A 84 15.48 -8.18 -12.02
CA LYS A 84 16.88 -7.76 -12.10
C LYS A 84 17.56 -8.77 -13.02
N PRO A 85 18.14 -8.40 -14.18
CA PRO A 85 18.95 -9.35 -14.92
C PRO A 85 20.02 -9.81 -13.94
N ALA A 86 20.03 -11.10 -13.64
CA ALA A 86 21.11 -11.71 -12.89
C ALA A 86 22.38 -11.34 -13.66
N ASN A 87 23.20 -10.49 -13.06
CA ASN A 87 24.54 -10.20 -13.52
C ASN A 87 25.35 -11.49 -13.40
N ASN A 88 25.22 -12.37 -14.40
CA ASN A 88 26.13 -13.48 -14.60
C ASN A 88 27.43 -12.91 -15.17
N GLY A 89 28.16 -12.18 -14.32
CA GLY A 89 29.58 -11.95 -14.50
C GLY A 89 30.30 -13.29 -14.34
N ARG A 90 30.23 -14.15 -15.37
CA ARG A 90 31.17 -15.26 -15.52
C ARG A 90 32.55 -14.63 -15.65
N GLY A 91 33.38 -14.93 -14.65
CA GLY A 91 34.78 -14.55 -14.63
C GLY A 91 35.45 -14.90 -15.95
N ILE A 92 36.13 -13.90 -16.49
CA ILE A 92 37.21 -14.06 -17.46
C ILE A 92 38.30 -14.89 -16.78
N GLU A 93 38.21 -16.22 -16.94
CA GLU A 93 39.28 -17.13 -16.58
C GLU A 93 40.44 -16.91 -17.57
N ARG A 94 41.51 -16.30 -17.05
CA ARG A 94 42.84 -16.23 -17.66
C ARG A 94 43.23 -17.62 -18.21
N LEU A 95 43.33 -17.73 -19.53
CA LEU A 95 44.15 -18.78 -20.14
C LEU A 95 45.53 -18.21 -20.40
N SER A 96 46.45 -18.64 -19.54
CA SER A 96 47.89 -18.43 -19.66
C SER A 96 48.39 -18.99 -20.99
N ILE A 97 49.14 -18.17 -21.71
CA ILE A 97 49.97 -18.58 -22.84
C ILE A 97 51.15 -19.37 -22.28
N THR A 98 51.32 -20.61 -22.71
CA THR A 98 52.58 -21.35 -22.55
C THR A 98 53.10 -21.64 -23.96
N GLY A 99 54.29 -21.11 -24.26
CA GLY A 99 55.08 -21.46 -25.45
C GLY A 99 55.92 -22.70 -25.24
#